data_AF-A0A975R0D2-F1
#
_entry.id   AF-A0A975R0D2-F1
#
_cell.length_a   1.000
_cell.length_b   1.000
_cell.length_c   1.000
_cell.angle_alpha   90.00
_cell.angle_beta   90.00
_cell.angle_gamma   90.00
#
_symmetry.space_group_name_H-M   'P 1'
#
loop_
_entity.id
_entity.type
_entity.pdbx_description
1 polymer ?
#
loop_
_entity_poly.entity_id
_entity_poly.type
_entity_poly.pdbx_seq_one_letter_code
_entity_poly.pdbx_strand_id
1 'polypeptide(L)'
;MHPAGETLRRMDASRRVVTLREALLRAGITMSYLAPDSVNDPTVFDDHVDAAVRSFQQSRGLIVDGAAGPDTMRALAEAQYRFGDRTLAFVEGAPPARGDDVAELQRHLSHLGFYYGHIDGEFNVRTRYAVAELQQNLGIPGTGVCDPDTMRAMSRVNRAITPSQAFALRDYERLDRSTAALRGRLIALSTGKSTTASPHAVERLTSRSLTEELVAGDIAARVERILREFGAGVVTGASGFSRGTDGRDAVPSLRLDLHCDWLDQQAASGIAAFYWGLPGTSVPRSPIGHRAAILLMKELAVRTGMDSLGVHGRTWDTLKLSGIPSVGLDLGYLSNRDDAERLADPVFRQTVADSIVIGIQRLYLLEEEDQPTGTLALDDVSRFNPVDEPAEQRVGGL
;
A
#
# COMPACT_ATOMS: atom_id res chain seq x y z
N MET A 1 14.63 9.67 9.54
CA MET A 1 16.00 10.17 9.29
C MET A 1 16.93 8.96 9.27
N HIS A 2 17.28 8.48 8.08
CA HIS A 2 18.10 7.26 7.91
C HIS A 2 19.59 7.60 8.03
N PRO A 3 20.44 6.71 8.57
CA PRO A 3 21.86 6.97 8.74
C PRO A 3 22.54 7.20 7.38
N ALA A 4 23.32 8.29 7.30
CA ALA A 4 23.91 8.85 6.08
C ALA A 4 25.01 8.00 5.40
N GLY A 5 25.16 6.71 5.76
CA GLY A 5 26.19 5.81 5.21
C GLY A 5 25.66 4.72 4.29
N GLU A 6 24.34 4.54 4.17
CA GLU A 6 23.76 3.36 3.51
C GLU A 6 23.18 3.64 2.11
N THR A 7 22.90 4.89 1.79
CA THR A 7 22.29 5.29 0.51
C THR A 7 23.36 5.71 -0.48
N LEU A 8 23.35 5.16 -1.70
CA LEU A 8 24.22 5.62 -2.79
C LEU A 8 23.46 6.63 -3.67
N ARG A 9 24.14 7.69 -4.09
CA ARG A 9 23.62 8.75 -4.95
C ARG A 9 24.61 9.12 -6.04
N ARG A 10 24.13 9.88 -7.02
CA ARG A 10 24.95 10.46 -8.09
C ARG A 10 26.20 11.14 -7.52
N MET A 11 27.34 10.92 -8.18
CA MET A 11 28.69 11.36 -7.79
C MET A 11 29.36 10.60 -6.63
N ASP A 12 28.68 9.64 -5.98
CA ASP A 12 29.35 8.78 -5.01
C ASP A 12 30.34 7.84 -5.70
N ALA A 13 31.50 7.61 -5.07
CA ALA A 13 32.51 6.66 -5.53
C ALA A 13 32.75 5.57 -4.48
N SER A 14 32.40 4.32 -4.79
CA SER A 14 32.55 3.19 -3.87
C SER A 14 32.53 1.85 -4.62
N ARG A 15 33.17 0.82 -4.04
CA ARG A 15 32.99 -0.58 -4.51
C ARG A 15 31.52 -1.03 -4.47
N ARG A 16 30.69 -0.38 -3.64
CA ARG A 16 29.25 -0.64 -3.59
C ARG A 16 28.53 -0.25 -4.88
N VAL A 17 29.05 0.70 -5.65
CA VAL A 17 28.49 1.07 -6.96
C VAL A 17 28.69 -0.07 -7.97
N VAL A 18 29.82 -0.77 -7.92
CA VAL A 18 30.05 -1.97 -8.75
C VAL A 18 28.98 -3.03 -8.46
N THR A 19 28.72 -3.30 -7.18
CA THR A 19 27.67 -4.25 -6.78
C THR A 19 26.26 -3.80 -7.20
N LEU A 20 26.01 -2.49 -7.19
CA LEU A 20 24.73 -1.91 -7.63
C LEU A 20 24.55 -2.08 -9.15
N ARG A 21 25.59 -1.80 -9.95
CA ARG A 21 25.59 -2.02 -11.41
C ARG A 21 25.24 -3.46 -11.76
N GLU A 22 25.91 -4.42 -11.11
CA GLU A 22 25.61 -5.83 -11.32
C GLU A 22 24.20 -6.22 -10.87
N ALA A 23 23.73 -5.68 -9.74
CA ALA A 23 22.39 -5.96 -9.25
C ALA A 23 21.31 -5.43 -10.21
N LEU A 24 21.50 -4.24 -10.79
CA LEU A 24 20.61 -3.66 -11.79
C LEU A 24 20.58 -4.52 -13.07
N LEU A 25 21.74 -5.00 -13.54
CA LEU A 25 21.82 -5.92 -14.68
C LEU A 25 21.08 -7.24 -14.41
N ARG A 26 21.30 -7.85 -13.23
CA ARG A 26 20.62 -9.08 -12.82
C ARG A 26 19.10 -8.88 -12.68
N ALA A 27 18.68 -7.69 -12.26
CA ALA A 27 17.27 -7.31 -12.21
C ALA A 27 16.64 -7.03 -13.59
N GLY A 28 17.40 -7.19 -14.68
CA GLY A 28 16.92 -7.07 -16.05
C GLY A 28 17.02 -5.65 -16.64
N ILE A 29 17.61 -4.69 -15.93
CA ILE A 29 17.85 -3.36 -16.48
C ILE A 29 18.96 -3.44 -17.51
N THR A 30 18.63 -3.12 -18.77
CA THR A 30 19.59 -3.08 -19.87
C THR A 30 19.77 -1.63 -20.30
N MET A 31 20.95 -1.07 -20.05
CA MET A 31 21.34 0.29 -20.42
C MET A 31 22.78 0.26 -20.93
N SER A 32 23.09 1.08 -21.94
CA SER A 32 24.48 1.25 -22.39
C SER A 32 25.34 1.76 -21.24
N TYR A 33 26.58 1.27 -21.14
CA TYR A 33 27.58 1.68 -20.13
C TYR A 33 27.18 1.38 -18.67
N LEU A 34 26.20 0.50 -18.45
CA LEU A 34 25.84 0.05 -17.10
C LEU A 34 26.81 -1.02 -16.58
N ALA A 35 27.23 -1.95 -17.44
CA ALA A 35 28.11 -3.04 -17.05
C ALA A 35 29.47 -2.54 -16.55
N PRO A 36 30.00 -3.09 -15.44
CA PRO A 36 31.29 -2.66 -14.89
C PRO A 36 32.43 -2.65 -15.93
N ASP A 37 32.45 -3.65 -16.81
CA ASP A 37 33.49 -3.80 -17.84
C ASP A 37 33.32 -2.84 -19.02
N SER A 38 32.20 -2.11 -19.08
CA SER A 38 31.89 -1.15 -20.15
C SER A 38 32.30 0.29 -19.80
N VAL A 39 32.87 0.54 -18.62
CA VAL A 39 33.24 1.88 -18.15
C VAL A 39 34.68 1.90 -17.62
N ASN A 40 35.33 3.06 -17.72
CA ASN A 40 36.71 3.23 -17.27
C ASN A 40 36.86 3.13 -15.75
N ASP A 41 35.86 3.62 -15.00
CA ASP A 41 35.81 3.51 -13.54
C ASP A 41 34.43 3.02 -13.09
N PRO A 42 34.27 1.73 -12.78
CA PRO A 42 32.99 1.16 -12.38
C PRO A 42 32.60 1.52 -10.93
N THR A 43 33.50 2.14 -10.17
CA THR A 43 33.24 2.52 -8.78
C THR A 43 32.46 3.82 -8.64
N VAL A 44 32.32 4.59 -9.74
CA VAL A 44 31.63 5.88 -9.75
C VAL A 44 30.16 5.71 -10.11
N PHE A 45 29.29 6.34 -9.32
CA PHE A 45 27.87 6.48 -9.57
C PHE A 45 27.65 7.62 -10.57
N ASP A 46 27.82 7.27 -11.85
CA ASP A 46 27.68 8.19 -12.99
C ASP A 46 26.21 8.38 -13.42
N ASP A 47 26.02 9.16 -14.49
CA ASP A 47 24.70 9.47 -15.03
C ASP A 47 23.99 8.23 -15.60
N HIS A 48 24.74 7.21 -16.03
CA HIS A 48 24.16 5.95 -16.49
C HIS A 48 23.63 5.11 -15.33
N VAL A 49 24.33 5.07 -14.20
CA VAL A 49 23.84 4.43 -12.98
C VAL A 49 22.62 5.17 -12.42
N ASP A 50 22.61 6.51 -12.41
CA ASP A 50 21.44 7.30 -11.99
C ASP A 50 20.22 6.98 -12.86
N ALA A 51 20.37 7.00 -14.18
CA ALA A 51 19.30 6.64 -15.11
C ALA A 51 18.82 5.20 -14.93
N ALA A 52 19.74 4.25 -14.68
CA ALA A 52 19.40 2.85 -14.45
C ALA A 52 18.66 2.65 -13.11
N VAL A 53 19.08 3.32 -12.04
CA VAL A 53 18.40 3.30 -10.74
C VAL A 53 17.00 3.89 -10.88
N ARG A 54 16.83 5.03 -11.55
CA ARG A 54 15.51 5.63 -11.79
C ARG A 54 14.60 4.72 -12.63
N SER A 55 15.15 4.10 -13.69
CA SER A 55 14.41 3.14 -14.52
C SER A 55 13.98 1.91 -13.71
N PHE A 56 14.86 1.40 -12.85
CA PHE A 56 14.53 0.33 -11.93
C PHE A 56 13.44 0.75 -10.93
N GLN A 57 13.61 1.87 -10.24
CA GLN A 57 12.63 2.42 -9.32
C GLN A 57 11.26 2.59 -9.99
N GLN A 58 11.24 3.10 -11.22
CA GLN A 58 10.02 3.26 -12.01
C GLN A 58 9.37 1.92 -12.36
N SER A 59 10.14 0.96 -12.89
CA SER A 59 9.60 -0.37 -13.26
C SER A 59 9.10 -1.15 -12.05
N ARG A 60 9.68 -0.90 -10.87
CA ARG A 60 9.25 -1.52 -9.62
C ARG A 60 8.17 -0.70 -8.92
N GLY A 61 7.95 0.57 -9.22
CA GLY A 61 6.97 1.40 -8.51
C GLY A 61 7.44 1.85 -7.14
N LEU A 62 8.75 2.07 -7.01
CA LEU A 62 9.36 2.74 -5.87
C LEU A 62 9.30 4.27 -6.07
N ILE A 63 9.68 5.04 -5.03
CA ILE A 63 9.93 6.47 -5.19
C ILE A 63 11.10 6.64 -6.17
N VAL A 64 10.92 7.45 -7.22
CA VAL A 64 11.90 7.64 -8.30
C VAL A 64 12.81 8.83 -7.98
N ASP A 65 13.58 8.72 -6.91
CA ASP A 65 14.50 9.77 -6.44
C ASP A 65 15.92 9.65 -7.03
N GLY A 66 16.24 8.54 -7.69
CA GLY A 66 17.58 8.21 -8.19
C GLY A 66 18.56 7.78 -7.09
N ALA A 67 18.10 7.68 -5.84
CA ALA A 67 18.91 7.24 -4.72
C ALA A 67 18.75 5.72 -4.49
N ALA A 68 19.87 5.00 -4.48
CA ALA A 68 19.88 3.60 -4.09
C ALA A 68 19.93 3.47 -2.55
N GLY A 69 18.80 3.78 -1.92
CA GLY A 69 18.56 3.58 -0.49
C GLY A 69 18.14 2.15 -0.12
N PRO A 70 17.81 1.88 1.16
CA PRO A 70 17.45 0.55 1.64
C PRO A 70 16.31 -0.11 0.87
N ASP A 71 15.27 0.65 0.51
CA ASP A 71 14.12 0.13 -0.24
C ASP A 71 14.51 -0.28 -1.67
N THR A 72 15.29 0.54 -2.35
CA THR A 72 15.85 0.24 -3.68
C THR A 72 16.74 -1.00 -3.62
N MET A 73 17.62 -1.08 -2.62
CA MET A 73 18.53 -2.22 -2.44
C MET A 73 17.80 -3.52 -2.11
N ARG A 74 16.75 -3.46 -1.28
CA ARG A 74 15.91 -4.64 -1.01
C ARG A 74 15.13 -5.06 -2.26
N ALA A 75 14.52 -4.13 -2.98
CA ALA A 75 13.79 -4.45 -4.20
C ALA A 75 14.69 -5.06 -5.28
N LEU A 76 15.97 -4.64 -5.34
CA LEU A 76 17.00 -5.25 -6.19
C LEU A 76 17.31 -6.68 -5.75
N ALA A 77 17.48 -6.93 -4.44
CA ALA A 77 17.71 -8.26 -3.92
C ALA A 77 16.51 -9.20 -4.19
N GLU A 78 15.28 -8.70 -4.03
CA GLU A 78 14.05 -9.43 -4.34
C GLU A 78 13.92 -9.77 -5.83
N ALA A 79 14.45 -8.93 -6.73
CA ALA A 79 14.43 -9.11 -8.18
C ALA A 79 15.41 -10.19 -8.68
N GLN A 80 16.35 -10.64 -7.84
CA GLN A 80 17.38 -11.59 -8.24
C GLN A 80 16.86 -13.02 -8.41
N TYR A 81 15.72 -13.34 -7.80
CA TYR A 81 15.17 -14.70 -7.78
C TYR A 81 13.89 -14.76 -8.62
N ARG A 82 13.89 -15.64 -9.62
CA ARG A 82 12.71 -16.03 -10.39
C ARG A 82 12.13 -17.33 -9.84
N PHE A 83 10.83 -17.52 -10.06
CA PHE A 83 10.18 -18.77 -9.68
C PHE A 83 10.85 -19.96 -10.37
N GLY A 84 11.38 -20.90 -9.59
CA GLY A 84 12.20 -22.01 -10.09
C GLY A 84 13.67 -21.96 -9.67
N ASP A 85 14.20 -20.80 -9.30
CA ASP A 85 15.63 -20.63 -9.06
C ASP A 85 16.12 -21.28 -7.75
N ARG A 86 15.23 -21.45 -6.77
CA ARG A 86 15.56 -22.03 -5.46
C ARG A 86 14.37 -22.75 -4.84
N THR A 87 14.67 -23.69 -3.94
CA THR A 87 13.66 -24.30 -3.06
C THR A 87 13.17 -23.28 -2.04
N LEU A 88 11.86 -23.14 -1.91
CA LEU A 88 11.22 -22.22 -0.97
C LEU A 88 10.61 -22.99 0.20
N ALA A 89 10.99 -22.62 1.42
CA ALA A 89 10.52 -23.27 2.62
C ALA A 89 10.34 -22.24 3.75
N PHE A 90 9.38 -22.53 4.64
CA PHE A 90 9.28 -21.84 5.91
C PHE A 90 10.11 -22.57 6.96
N VAL A 91 11.13 -21.90 7.48
CA VAL A 91 11.99 -22.40 8.56
C VAL A 91 11.68 -21.62 9.83
N GLU A 92 11.26 -22.34 10.87
CA GLU A 92 10.94 -21.72 12.15
C GLU A 92 12.20 -21.12 12.81
N GLY A 93 12.10 -19.87 13.28
CA GLY A 93 13.23 -19.15 13.88
C GLY A 93 14.20 -18.49 12.89
N ALA A 94 13.99 -18.64 11.57
CA ALA A 94 14.75 -17.93 10.54
C ALA A 94 13.88 -16.86 9.85
N PRO A 95 14.48 -15.78 9.30
CA PRO A 95 13.74 -14.84 8.46
C PRO A 95 13.07 -15.57 7.28
N PRO A 96 11.80 -15.24 6.96
CA PRO A 96 11.10 -15.90 5.85
C PRO A 96 11.83 -15.63 4.53
N ALA A 97 11.84 -16.62 3.63
CA ALA A 97 12.32 -16.41 2.28
C ALA A 97 11.49 -15.30 1.62
N ARG A 98 12.16 -14.34 0.97
CA ARG A 98 11.53 -13.18 0.37
C ARG A 98 12.06 -12.95 -1.05
N GLY A 99 11.18 -12.55 -1.97
CA GLY A 99 11.55 -12.30 -3.36
C GLY A 99 10.38 -12.35 -4.33
N ASP A 100 10.65 -12.03 -5.60
CA ASP A 100 9.65 -12.12 -6.67
C ASP A 100 9.22 -13.57 -6.94
N ASP A 101 10.13 -14.52 -6.77
CA ASP A 101 9.88 -15.95 -6.82
C ASP A 101 8.80 -16.39 -5.81
N VAL A 102 8.83 -15.86 -4.60
CA VAL A 102 7.82 -16.12 -3.58
C VAL A 102 6.49 -15.44 -3.94
N ALA A 103 6.54 -14.19 -4.42
CA ALA A 103 5.32 -13.49 -4.87
C ALA A 103 4.66 -14.22 -6.06
N GLU A 104 5.46 -14.85 -6.92
CA GLU A 104 4.99 -15.69 -8.02
C GLU A 104 4.39 -17.00 -7.54
N LEU A 105 5.01 -17.67 -6.57
CA LEU A 105 4.43 -18.82 -5.91
C LEU A 105 3.07 -18.49 -5.29
N GLN A 106 2.99 -17.41 -4.51
CA GLN A 106 1.75 -16.95 -3.87
C GLN A 106 0.67 -16.63 -4.91
N ARG A 107 1.04 -15.98 -6.03
CA ARG A 107 0.14 -15.79 -7.18
C ARG A 107 -0.37 -17.13 -7.67
N HIS A 108 0.49 -18.08 -8.01
CA HIS A 108 0.04 -19.39 -8.52
C HIS A 108 -0.88 -20.11 -7.53
N LEU A 109 -0.51 -20.16 -6.25
CA LEU A 109 -1.34 -20.79 -5.23
C LEU A 109 -2.69 -20.10 -5.10
N SER A 110 -2.73 -18.78 -5.24
CA SER A 110 -3.99 -18.04 -5.15
C SER A 110 -4.88 -18.24 -6.37
N HIS A 111 -4.30 -18.26 -7.58
CA HIS A 111 -5.03 -18.62 -8.81
C HIS A 111 -5.63 -20.04 -8.74
N LEU A 112 -4.92 -20.96 -8.08
CA LEU A 112 -5.39 -22.33 -7.85
C LEU A 112 -6.36 -22.46 -6.67
N GLY A 113 -6.62 -21.37 -5.93
CA GLY A 113 -7.55 -21.35 -4.81
C GLY A 113 -6.99 -21.93 -3.50
N PHE A 114 -5.68 -22.14 -3.38
CA PHE A 114 -5.02 -22.65 -2.17
C PHE A 114 -4.44 -21.54 -1.28
N TYR A 115 -4.22 -20.34 -1.82
CA TYR A 115 -3.69 -19.21 -1.07
C TYR A 115 -4.68 -18.05 -0.96
N TYR A 116 -4.99 -17.72 0.28
CA TYR A 116 -6.01 -16.74 0.70
C TYR A 116 -5.38 -15.51 1.36
N GLY A 117 -4.05 -15.38 1.29
CA GLY A 117 -3.28 -14.27 1.85
C GLY A 117 -2.97 -13.19 0.83
N HIS A 118 -2.34 -12.11 1.29
CA HIS A 118 -1.82 -11.08 0.41
C HIS A 118 -0.57 -11.59 -0.31
N ILE A 119 -0.41 -11.23 -1.58
CA ILE A 119 0.82 -11.52 -2.32
C ILE A 119 1.88 -10.50 -1.88
N ASP A 120 2.53 -10.75 -0.76
CA ASP A 120 3.56 -9.89 -0.14
C ASP A 120 4.99 -10.29 -0.55
N GLY A 121 5.15 -11.46 -1.18
CA GLY A 121 6.46 -11.98 -1.56
C GLY A 121 7.25 -12.55 -0.39
N GLU A 122 6.61 -12.85 0.74
CA GLU A 122 7.22 -13.50 1.91
C GLU A 122 6.69 -14.92 2.12
N PHE A 123 7.60 -15.89 2.25
CA PHE A 123 7.25 -17.28 2.48
C PHE A 123 6.97 -17.48 3.97
N ASN A 124 5.82 -16.97 4.39
CA ASN A 124 5.33 -17.07 5.75
C ASN A 124 4.61 -18.42 5.99
N VAL A 125 4.15 -18.62 7.23
CA VAL A 125 3.44 -19.84 7.63
C VAL A 125 2.18 -20.09 6.78
N ARG A 126 1.49 -19.03 6.32
CA ARG A 126 0.31 -19.16 5.44
C ARG A 126 0.70 -19.70 4.07
N THR A 127 1.82 -19.22 3.53
CA THR A 127 2.36 -19.70 2.25
C THR A 127 2.75 -21.17 2.36
N ARG A 128 3.39 -21.58 3.47
CA ARG A 128 3.68 -22.99 3.76
C ARG A 128 2.41 -23.86 3.77
N TYR A 129 1.36 -23.44 4.46
CA TYR A 129 0.10 -24.20 4.52
C TYR A 129 -0.55 -24.33 3.14
N ALA A 130 -0.59 -23.25 2.36
CA ALA A 130 -1.13 -23.29 1.00
C ALA A 130 -0.35 -24.24 0.07
N VAL A 131 1.00 -24.27 0.19
CA VAL A 131 1.83 -25.24 -0.53
C VAL A 131 1.51 -26.67 -0.09
N ALA A 132 1.39 -26.92 1.21
CA ALA A 132 1.08 -28.25 1.74
C ALA A 132 -0.30 -28.75 1.27
N GLU A 133 -1.30 -27.87 1.26
CA GLU A 133 -2.65 -28.18 0.80
C GLU A 133 -2.69 -28.49 -0.70
N LEU A 134 -2.03 -27.65 -1.50
CA LEU A 134 -1.86 -27.92 -2.93
C LEU A 134 -1.19 -29.27 -3.16
N GLN A 135 -0.07 -29.55 -2.48
CA GLN A 135 0.68 -30.80 -2.62
C GLN A 135 -0.21 -32.01 -2.35
N GLN A 136 -1.02 -31.98 -1.28
CA GLN A 136 -1.99 -33.02 -0.97
C GLN A 136 -3.02 -33.20 -2.09
N ASN A 137 -3.53 -32.11 -2.65
CA ASN A 137 -4.48 -32.15 -3.76
C ASN A 137 -3.87 -32.66 -5.07
N LEU A 138 -2.55 -32.47 -5.27
CA LEU A 138 -1.80 -33.00 -6.41
C LEU A 138 -1.33 -34.45 -6.21
N GLY A 139 -1.65 -35.07 -5.08
CA GLY A 139 -1.24 -36.45 -4.77
C GLY A 139 0.25 -36.61 -4.46
N ILE A 140 0.93 -35.54 -4.06
CA ILE A 140 2.32 -35.55 -3.61
C ILE A 140 2.40 -35.24 -2.09
N PRO A 141 3.50 -35.62 -1.40
CA PRO A 141 3.62 -35.37 0.05
C PRO A 141 3.46 -33.89 0.42
N GLY A 142 2.53 -33.58 1.34
CA GLY A 142 2.24 -32.23 1.81
C GLY A 142 3.27 -31.66 2.78
N THR A 143 4.52 -31.54 2.33
CA THR A 143 5.66 -31.05 3.12
C THR A 143 5.57 -29.55 3.43
N GLY A 144 4.83 -28.79 2.61
CA GLY A 144 4.79 -27.32 2.67
C GLY A 144 6.06 -26.65 2.15
N VAL A 145 6.96 -27.43 1.54
CA VAL A 145 8.19 -26.95 0.89
C VAL A 145 7.97 -26.93 -0.61
N CYS A 146 8.15 -25.77 -1.24
CA CYS A 146 8.09 -25.65 -2.70
C CYS A 146 9.43 -26.03 -3.31
N ASP A 147 9.56 -27.32 -3.62
CA ASP A 147 10.72 -27.93 -4.28
C ASP A 147 10.49 -28.10 -5.81
N PRO A 148 11.51 -28.51 -6.58
CA PRO A 148 11.36 -28.68 -8.03
C PRO A 148 10.23 -29.64 -8.45
N ASP A 149 9.89 -30.63 -7.62
CA ASP A 149 8.78 -31.55 -7.90
C ASP A 149 7.43 -30.86 -7.74
N THR A 150 7.26 -30.08 -6.69
CA THR A 150 6.09 -29.24 -6.44
C THR A 150 5.91 -28.23 -7.58
N MET A 151 6.98 -27.54 -7.98
CA MET A 151 6.92 -26.55 -9.08
C MET A 151 6.55 -27.19 -10.42
N ARG A 152 7.08 -28.39 -10.72
CA ARG A 152 6.71 -29.15 -11.92
C ARG A 152 5.23 -29.57 -11.89
N ALA A 153 4.74 -30.02 -10.75
CA ALA A 153 3.34 -30.39 -10.58
C ALA A 153 2.40 -29.18 -10.73
N MET A 154 2.75 -28.04 -10.11
CA MET A 154 2.02 -26.77 -10.24
C MET A 154 1.92 -26.27 -11.67
N SER A 155 3.03 -26.30 -12.41
CA SER A 155 3.09 -25.79 -13.78
C SER A 155 2.13 -26.53 -14.72
N ARG A 156 1.82 -27.81 -14.45
CA ARG A 156 0.85 -28.60 -15.22
C ARG A 156 -0.58 -28.15 -14.96
N VAL A 157 -0.91 -27.77 -13.73
CA VAL A 157 -2.27 -27.35 -13.34
C VAL A 157 -2.54 -25.89 -13.72
N ASN A 158 -1.55 -25.00 -13.58
CA ASN A 158 -1.69 -23.58 -13.89
C ASN A 158 -2.03 -23.30 -15.37
N ARG A 159 -1.69 -24.23 -16.29
CA ARG A 159 -2.05 -24.12 -17.71
C ARG A 159 -3.56 -24.27 -17.99
N ALA A 160 -4.33 -24.81 -17.03
CA ALA A 160 -5.74 -25.17 -17.21
C ALA A 160 -6.75 -24.17 -16.64
N ILE A 161 -6.34 -23.20 -15.80
CA ILE A 161 -7.24 -22.30 -15.07
C ILE A 161 -6.99 -20.84 -15.50
N THR A 162 -8.05 -20.12 -15.90
CA THR A 162 -7.95 -18.71 -16.31
C THR A 162 -7.94 -17.77 -15.08
N PRO A 163 -7.10 -16.71 -15.04
CA PRO A 163 -6.85 -15.90 -13.85
C PRO A 163 -8.04 -15.15 -13.22
N SER A 164 -9.14 -14.97 -13.96
CA SER A 164 -10.20 -14.03 -13.65
C SER A 164 -11.27 -14.52 -12.67
N GLN A 165 -11.33 -15.82 -12.34
CA GLN A 165 -12.49 -16.38 -11.61
C GLN A 165 -12.21 -16.78 -10.15
N ALA A 166 -10.96 -17.06 -9.78
CA ALA A 166 -10.64 -17.58 -8.43
C ALA A 166 -10.47 -16.48 -7.37
N PHE A 167 -9.88 -15.33 -7.75
CA PHE A 167 -9.58 -14.23 -6.82
C PHE A 167 -10.81 -13.34 -6.54
N ALA A 168 -11.69 -13.19 -7.54
CA ALA A 168 -12.85 -12.32 -7.47
C ALA A 168 -14.03 -12.90 -6.66
N LEU A 169 -14.04 -14.20 -6.30
CA LEU A 169 -15.19 -14.78 -5.59
C LEU A 169 -15.05 -14.75 -4.06
N ARG A 170 -13.81 -14.71 -3.53
CA ARG A 170 -13.55 -14.90 -2.09
C ARG A 170 -13.23 -13.62 -1.32
N ASP A 171 -12.70 -12.58 -1.99
CA ASP A 171 -12.58 -11.25 -1.38
C ASP A 171 -13.95 -10.61 -1.13
N TYR A 172 -14.96 -10.97 -1.93
CA TYR A 172 -16.35 -10.60 -1.65
C TYR A 172 -16.86 -11.28 -0.39
N GLU A 173 -16.62 -12.59 -0.16
CA GLU A 173 -17.06 -13.28 1.08
C GLU A 173 -16.50 -12.66 2.37
N ARG A 174 -15.33 -12.01 2.33
CA ARG A 174 -14.75 -11.30 3.48
C ARG A 174 -15.42 -9.95 3.76
N LEU A 175 -15.91 -9.29 2.72
CA LEU A 175 -16.77 -8.10 2.81
C LEU A 175 -18.19 -8.50 3.26
N ASP A 176 -18.69 -9.63 2.73
CA ASP A 176 -20.08 -10.11 2.81
C ASP A 176 -20.46 -10.66 4.21
N ARG A 177 -19.46 -10.99 5.04
CA ARG A 177 -19.71 -11.58 6.38
C ARG A 177 -19.71 -10.59 7.56
N SER A 178 -19.68 -9.29 7.32
CA SER A 178 -19.85 -8.30 8.39
C SER A 178 -20.71 -7.15 7.90
N THR A 179 -21.80 -6.87 8.60
CA THR A 179 -22.68 -5.69 8.48
C THR A 179 -22.02 -4.50 7.80
N ALA A 180 -22.73 -3.83 6.88
CA ALA A 180 -22.27 -2.68 6.08
C ALA A 180 -21.79 -1.43 6.89
N ALA A 181 -21.56 -1.57 8.19
CA ALA A 181 -21.29 -0.54 9.17
C ALA A 181 -19.81 -0.45 9.54
N LEU A 182 -19.25 0.76 9.60
CA LEU A 182 -17.93 1.07 10.18
C LEU A 182 -17.78 0.57 11.63
N ARG A 183 -18.90 0.38 12.34
CA ARG A 183 -18.94 -0.14 13.71
C ARG A 183 -18.14 -1.43 13.88
N GLY A 184 -17.26 -1.45 14.89
CA GLY A 184 -16.45 -2.62 15.24
C GLY A 184 -15.27 -2.89 14.31
N ARG A 185 -15.09 -2.09 13.25
CA ARG A 185 -13.91 -2.18 12.39
C ARG A 185 -12.73 -1.44 13.00
N LEU A 186 -11.54 -1.97 12.79
CA LEU A 186 -10.29 -1.33 13.17
C LEU A 186 -9.67 -0.69 11.92
N ILE A 187 -9.40 0.62 11.97
CA ILE A 187 -8.76 1.38 10.90
C ILE A 187 -7.43 1.92 11.44
N ALA A 188 -6.35 1.73 10.69
CA ALA A 188 -5.04 2.31 11.01
C ALA A 188 -4.82 3.61 10.22
N LEU A 189 -4.37 4.64 10.90
CA LEU A 189 -4.00 5.93 10.32
C LEU A 189 -2.53 6.23 10.57
N SER A 190 -1.85 6.65 9.52
CA SER A 190 -0.48 7.16 9.57
C SER A 190 -0.39 8.42 8.74
N THR A 191 0.53 9.29 9.12
CA THR A 191 0.72 10.59 8.48
C THR A 191 2.18 10.80 8.15
N GLY A 192 2.42 11.51 7.06
CA GLY A 192 3.69 12.16 6.83
C GLY A 192 4.04 13.15 7.94
N LYS A 193 5.34 13.39 8.10
CA LYS A 193 5.91 14.22 9.17
C LYS A 193 6.93 15.22 8.63
N SER A 194 6.88 15.51 7.33
CA SER A 194 7.75 16.54 6.77
C SER A 194 7.42 17.89 7.39
N THR A 195 8.46 18.56 7.88
CA THR A 195 8.39 19.92 8.42
C THR A 195 8.77 20.98 7.39
N THR A 196 8.97 20.58 6.13
CA THR A 196 9.18 21.51 5.03
C THR A 196 7.96 22.42 4.87
N ALA A 197 8.18 23.73 5.02
CA ALA A 197 7.12 24.72 4.97
C ALA A 197 6.83 25.15 3.54
N SER A 198 5.55 25.24 3.17
CA SER A 198 5.11 25.86 1.93
C SER A 198 5.59 27.31 1.85
N PRO A 199 6.11 27.77 0.70
CA PRO A 199 6.48 29.16 0.49
C PRO A 199 5.27 30.02 0.09
N HIS A 200 4.11 29.40 -0.14
CA HIS A 200 2.95 30.05 -0.75
C HIS A 200 1.82 30.30 0.23
N ALA A 201 1.69 29.51 1.30
CA ALA A 201 0.62 29.64 2.26
C ALA A 201 1.08 29.36 3.69
N VAL A 202 0.35 29.96 4.63
CA VAL A 202 0.39 29.66 6.06
C VAL A 202 -0.98 29.19 6.49
N GLU A 203 -1.04 28.41 7.57
CA GLU A 203 -2.31 27.94 8.13
C GLU A 203 -3.21 29.13 8.48
N ARG A 204 -4.47 29.12 8.02
CA ARG A 204 -5.31 30.33 7.95
C ARG A 204 -5.78 30.84 9.31
N LEU A 205 -5.96 29.97 10.31
CA LEU A 205 -6.45 30.36 11.64
C LEU A 205 -5.31 30.75 12.60
N THR A 206 -4.18 30.08 12.48
CA THR A 206 -3.06 30.14 13.43
C THR A 206 -1.85 30.90 12.87
N SER A 207 -1.83 31.17 11.56
CA SER A 207 -0.70 31.77 10.84
C SER A 207 0.62 30.98 10.98
N ARG A 208 0.53 29.69 11.34
CA ARG A 208 1.70 28.80 11.42
C ARG A 208 2.15 28.40 10.02
N SER A 209 3.43 28.10 9.87
CA SER A 209 3.97 27.52 8.63
C SER A 209 3.17 26.29 8.21
N LEU A 210 2.74 26.26 6.95
CA LEU A 210 2.00 25.14 6.39
C LEU A 210 2.98 24.02 6.04
N THR A 211 2.95 22.93 6.80
CA THR A 211 3.81 21.75 6.61
C THR A 211 2.96 20.49 6.39
N GLU A 212 3.57 19.44 5.84
CA GLU A 212 2.91 18.13 5.72
C GLU A 212 2.45 17.63 7.09
N GLU A 213 3.31 17.73 8.10
CA GLU A 213 2.98 17.31 9.47
C GLU A 213 1.72 18.01 10.01
N LEU A 214 1.55 19.31 9.72
CA LEU A 214 0.37 20.07 10.14
C LEU A 214 -0.88 19.61 9.36
N VAL A 215 -0.79 19.56 8.04
CA VAL A 215 -1.94 19.27 7.17
C VAL A 215 -2.41 17.83 7.33
N ALA A 216 -1.50 16.86 7.17
CA ALA A 216 -1.82 15.44 7.30
C ALA A 216 -2.25 15.11 8.74
N GLY A 217 -1.64 15.74 9.74
CA GLY A 217 -2.01 15.58 11.15
C GLY A 217 -3.42 16.09 11.47
N ASP A 218 -3.80 17.30 11.01
CA ASP A 218 -5.15 17.85 11.22
C ASP A 218 -6.22 17.01 10.53
N ILE A 219 -5.96 16.57 9.28
CA ILE A 219 -6.90 15.71 8.53
C ILE A 219 -7.03 14.34 9.21
N ALA A 220 -5.93 13.73 9.63
CA ALA A 220 -5.98 12.46 10.36
C ALA A 220 -6.78 12.55 11.66
N ALA A 221 -6.61 13.63 12.43
CA ALA A 221 -7.38 13.85 13.66
C ALA A 221 -8.89 14.00 13.40
N ARG A 222 -9.27 14.67 12.30
CA ARG A 222 -10.68 14.78 11.87
C ARG A 222 -11.25 13.44 11.43
N VAL A 223 -10.52 12.71 10.60
CA VAL A 223 -10.92 11.35 10.16
C VAL A 223 -11.08 10.42 11.36
N GLU A 224 -10.12 10.44 12.29
CA GLU A 224 -10.20 9.65 13.52
C GLU A 224 -11.46 9.98 14.33
N ARG A 225 -11.74 11.27 14.57
CA ARG A 225 -12.92 11.71 15.32
C ARG A 225 -14.20 11.16 14.69
N ILE A 226 -14.38 11.36 13.39
CA ILE A 226 -15.59 10.94 12.65
C ILE A 226 -15.71 9.40 12.66
N LEU A 227 -14.63 8.66 12.41
CA LEU A 227 -14.66 7.20 12.44
C LEU A 227 -15.06 6.66 13.82
N ARG A 228 -14.54 7.27 14.90
CA ARG A 228 -14.92 6.91 16.28
C ARG A 228 -16.37 7.23 16.59
N GLU A 229 -16.90 8.35 16.09
CA GLU A 229 -18.32 8.71 16.21
C GLU A 229 -19.23 7.63 15.59
N PHE A 230 -18.80 7.00 14.50
CA PHE A 230 -19.52 5.87 13.87
C PHE A 230 -19.15 4.48 14.43
N GLY A 231 -18.41 4.43 15.54
CA GLY A 231 -18.10 3.20 16.28
C GLY A 231 -16.96 2.36 15.70
N ALA A 232 -16.13 2.92 14.81
CA ALA A 232 -14.89 2.28 14.40
C ALA A 232 -13.79 2.49 15.44
N GLY A 233 -12.96 1.47 15.65
CA GLY A 233 -11.69 1.60 16.35
C GLY A 233 -10.65 2.24 15.43
N VAL A 234 -9.89 3.21 15.95
CA VAL A 234 -8.81 3.86 15.21
C VAL A 234 -7.48 3.70 15.95
N VAL A 235 -6.43 3.37 15.22
CA VAL A 235 -5.05 3.26 15.71
C VAL A 235 -4.16 4.19 14.91
N THR A 236 -3.46 5.09 15.60
CA THR A 236 -2.54 6.04 14.97
C THR A 236 -1.10 5.56 15.11
N GLY A 237 -0.31 5.58 14.03
CA GLY A 237 1.13 5.37 14.08
C GLY A 237 1.67 4.33 13.10
N ALA A 238 3.01 4.26 13.00
CA ALA A 238 3.69 3.44 11.99
C ALA A 238 3.56 1.93 12.24
N SER A 239 3.52 1.49 13.50
CA SER A 239 3.27 0.10 13.88
C SER A 239 1.77 -0.16 13.79
N GLY A 240 1.31 -0.70 12.66
CA GLY A 240 -0.11 -1.01 12.40
C GLY A 240 -0.72 -2.11 13.29
N PHE A 241 -0.24 -2.29 14.52
CA PHE A 241 -0.70 -3.28 15.49
C PHE A 241 -1.08 -2.57 16.78
N SER A 242 -2.35 -2.70 17.18
CA SER A 242 -2.79 -2.36 18.53
C SER A 242 -2.85 -3.62 19.36
N ARG A 243 -2.19 -3.59 20.52
CA ARG A 243 -2.16 -4.69 21.47
C ARG A 243 -3.51 -4.70 22.19
N GLY A 244 -4.39 -5.64 21.85
CA GLY A 244 -5.70 -5.75 22.46
C GLY A 244 -5.62 -6.04 23.96
N THR A 245 -6.67 -5.69 24.72
CA THR A 245 -6.80 -5.98 26.15
C THR A 245 -6.75 -7.48 26.46
N ASP A 246 -7.07 -8.32 25.47
CA ASP A 246 -7.10 -9.78 25.57
C ASP A 246 -5.80 -10.46 25.11
N GLY A 247 -4.75 -9.69 24.82
CA GLY A 247 -3.44 -10.23 24.40
C GLY A 247 -3.37 -10.80 22.99
N ARG A 248 -4.41 -10.66 22.15
CA ARG A 248 -4.35 -10.87 20.70
C ARG A 248 -4.15 -9.54 19.98
N ASP A 249 -3.24 -9.51 19.00
CA ASP A 249 -3.06 -8.35 18.13
C ASP A 249 -4.31 -8.17 17.25
N ALA A 250 -4.97 -7.02 17.37
CA ALA A 250 -6.07 -6.67 16.49
C ALA A 250 -5.49 -6.14 15.17
N VAL A 251 -5.71 -6.88 14.08
CA VAL A 251 -5.23 -6.52 12.75
C VAL A 251 -6.21 -5.51 12.12
N PRO A 252 -5.74 -4.31 11.72
CA PRO A 252 -6.59 -3.34 11.03
C PRO A 252 -7.21 -3.92 9.76
N SER A 253 -8.48 -3.59 9.54
CA SER A 253 -9.23 -3.94 8.33
C SER A 253 -8.85 -3.08 7.12
N LEU A 254 -8.28 -1.89 7.36
CA LEU A 254 -7.72 -0.98 6.38
C LEU A 254 -6.68 -0.09 7.06
N ARG A 255 -5.61 0.25 6.34
CA ARG A 255 -4.62 1.27 6.72
C ARG A 255 -4.61 2.39 5.69
N LEU A 256 -4.56 3.63 6.17
CA LEU A 256 -4.37 4.83 5.37
C LEU A 256 -3.09 5.56 5.78
N ASP A 257 -2.24 5.85 4.81
CA ASP A 257 -1.06 6.71 4.95
C ASP A 257 -1.36 8.06 4.27
N LEU A 258 -1.50 9.14 5.04
CA LEU A 258 -1.84 10.48 4.55
C LEU A 258 -0.59 11.34 4.36
N HIS A 259 -0.43 11.90 3.17
CA HIS A 259 0.76 12.64 2.76
C HIS A 259 0.40 13.92 2.01
N CYS A 260 1.37 14.83 1.92
CA CYS A 260 1.36 15.94 0.97
C CYS A 260 2.69 15.93 0.23
N ASP A 261 2.63 16.08 -1.09
CA ASP A 261 3.79 15.93 -1.95
C ASP A 261 4.50 17.29 -2.15
N TRP A 262 5.72 17.22 -2.67
CA TRP A 262 6.53 18.39 -2.99
C TRP A 262 7.35 18.14 -4.26
N LEU A 263 7.21 19.05 -5.22
CA LEU A 263 8.06 19.10 -6.39
C LEU A 263 8.56 20.53 -6.61
N ASP A 264 9.84 20.69 -6.95
CA ASP A 264 10.44 22.00 -7.22
C ASP A 264 9.77 22.74 -8.40
N GLN A 265 9.08 22.00 -9.27
CA GLN A 265 8.24 22.58 -10.30
C GLN A 265 6.87 22.95 -9.74
N GLN A 266 6.59 24.25 -9.65
CA GLN A 266 5.34 24.79 -9.14
C GLN A 266 4.09 24.38 -9.94
N ALA A 267 4.26 23.82 -11.14
CA ALA A 267 3.16 23.32 -11.97
C ALA A 267 2.58 21.97 -11.49
N ALA A 268 3.32 21.21 -10.68
CA ALA A 268 2.82 19.95 -10.12
C ALA A 268 1.72 20.27 -9.10
N SER A 269 0.54 19.68 -9.29
CA SER A 269 -0.65 19.91 -8.46
C SER A 269 -1.58 18.70 -8.52
N GLY A 270 -2.52 18.65 -7.59
CA GLY A 270 -3.57 17.64 -7.53
C GLY A 270 -3.31 16.52 -6.55
N ILE A 271 -4.23 15.56 -6.56
CA ILE A 271 -4.34 14.47 -5.59
C ILE A 271 -4.14 13.11 -6.25
N ALA A 272 -3.51 12.19 -5.53
CA ALA A 272 -3.24 10.83 -6.01
C ALA A 272 -3.51 9.79 -4.92
N ALA A 273 -3.87 8.58 -5.33
CA ALA A 273 -4.00 7.44 -4.43
C ALA A 273 -3.09 6.28 -4.87
N PHE A 274 -2.49 5.60 -3.91
CA PHE A 274 -1.54 4.52 -4.13
C PHE A 274 -1.97 3.26 -3.41
N TYR A 275 -1.80 2.11 -4.05
CA TYR A 275 -2.10 0.81 -3.48
C TYR A 275 -1.00 -0.19 -3.81
N TRP A 276 -0.95 -1.30 -3.08
CA TRP A 276 0.00 -2.37 -3.34
C TRP A 276 -0.27 -3.05 -4.70
N GLY A 277 0.62 -2.79 -5.66
CA GLY A 277 0.51 -3.26 -7.04
C GLY A 277 1.77 -2.96 -7.85
N LEU A 278 1.96 -3.67 -8.95
CA LEU A 278 3.04 -3.38 -9.89
C LEU A 278 2.60 -2.27 -10.87
N PRO A 279 3.45 -1.26 -11.16
CA PRO A 279 3.16 -0.28 -12.19
C PRO A 279 2.99 -0.94 -13.57
N GLY A 280 2.06 -0.46 -14.37
CA GLY A 280 1.87 -0.91 -15.75
C GLY A 280 1.22 -2.28 -15.94
N THR A 281 1.08 -3.09 -14.87
CA THR A 281 0.25 -4.29 -14.91
C THR A 281 -1.15 -3.94 -14.42
N SER A 282 -2.20 -4.31 -15.16
CA SER A 282 -3.60 -4.12 -14.75
C SER A 282 -4.05 -5.04 -13.61
N VAL A 283 -3.13 -5.81 -12.99
CA VAL A 283 -3.43 -6.80 -11.97
C VAL A 283 -3.03 -6.26 -10.58
N PRO A 284 -3.98 -5.96 -9.69
CA PRO A 284 -3.67 -5.49 -8.35
C PRO A 284 -3.07 -6.62 -7.49
N ARG A 285 -2.05 -6.31 -6.68
CA ARG A 285 -1.52 -7.25 -5.67
C ARG A 285 -2.33 -7.22 -4.36
N SER A 286 -3.03 -6.11 -4.09
CA SER A 286 -4.07 -5.98 -3.08
C SER A 286 -5.39 -5.51 -3.72
N PRO A 287 -6.35 -6.41 -4.00
CA PRO A 287 -7.64 -6.03 -4.60
C PRO A 287 -8.45 -5.10 -3.69
N ILE A 288 -8.48 -5.37 -2.38
CA ILE A 288 -9.18 -4.52 -1.39
C ILE A 288 -8.51 -3.14 -1.32
N GLY A 289 -7.18 -3.08 -1.25
CA GLY A 289 -6.44 -1.80 -1.29
C GLY A 289 -6.68 -1.02 -2.58
N HIS A 290 -6.77 -1.72 -3.72
CA HIS A 290 -7.10 -1.12 -5.01
C HIS A 290 -8.52 -0.54 -5.04
N ARG A 291 -9.53 -1.30 -4.58
CA ARG A 291 -10.93 -0.83 -4.48
C ARG A 291 -11.04 0.36 -3.52
N ALA A 292 -10.38 0.29 -2.37
CA ALA A 292 -10.32 1.38 -1.41
C ALA A 292 -9.72 2.64 -2.02
N ALA A 293 -8.58 2.52 -2.70
CA ALA A 293 -7.92 3.65 -3.38
C ALA A 293 -8.83 4.29 -4.45
N ILE A 294 -9.57 3.49 -5.23
CA ILE A 294 -10.54 4.01 -6.22
C ILE A 294 -11.67 4.80 -5.54
N LEU A 295 -12.27 4.24 -4.49
CA LEU A 295 -13.39 4.89 -3.80
C LEU A 295 -12.96 6.19 -3.11
N LEU A 296 -11.82 6.17 -2.42
CA LEU A 296 -11.22 7.36 -1.80
C LEU A 296 -10.92 8.45 -2.82
N MET A 297 -10.24 8.09 -3.92
CA MET A 297 -9.88 9.03 -5.00
C MET A 297 -11.12 9.67 -5.62
N LYS A 298 -12.18 8.88 -5.86
CA LYS A 298 -13.44 9.34 -6.43
C LYS A 298 -14.15 10.35 -5.52
N GLU A 299 -14.27 10.04 -4.22
CA GLU A 299 -14.91 10.96 -3.27
C GLU A 299 -14.10 12.24 -3.07
N LEU A 300 -12.77 12.12 -2.96
CA LEU A 300 -11.88 13.28 -2.85
C LEU A 300 -11.99 14.19 -4.06
N ALA A 301 -11.87 13.66 -5.28
CA ALA A 301 -11.92 14.45 -6.51
C ALA A 301 -13.25 15.21 -6.65
N VAL A 302 -14.37 14.53 -6.41
CA VAL A 302 -15.71 15.13 -6.58
C VAL A 302 -16.00 16.20 -5.54
N ARG A 303 -15.61 16.00 -4.28
CA ARG A 303 -15.96 16.91 -3.17
C ARG A 303 -15.00 18.07 -2.99
N THR A 304 -13.73 17.88 -3.32
CA THR A 304 -12.70 18.90 -3.14
C THR A 304 -12.47 19.74 -4.39
N GLY A 305 -12.82 19.22 -5.57
CA GLY A 305 -12.50 19.84 -6.85
C GLY A 305 -11.00 19.98 -7.10
N MET A 306 -10.17 19.17 -6.45
CA MET A 306 -8.74 19.06 -6.77
C MET A 306 -8.55 18.18 -8.01
N ASP A 307 -7.50 18.48 -8.79
CA ASP A 307 -7.18 17.69 -9.97
C ASP A 307 -6.80 16.27 -9.60
N SER A 308 -7.41 15.28 -10.25
CA SER A 308 -7.13 13.88 -9.99
C SER A 308 -5.97 13.38 -10.85
N LEU A 309 -4.88 13.00 -10.20
CA LEU A 309 -3.76 12.30 -10.84
C LEU A 309 -4.00 10.79 -10.96
N GLY A 310 -5.14 10.31 -10.46
CA GLY A 310 -5.58 8.92 -10.57
C GLY A 310 -5.04 7.99 -9.47
N VAL A 311 -5.24 6.69 -9.70
CA VAL A 311 -4.92 5.61 -8.76
C VAL A 311 -3.78 4.77 -9.30
N HIS A 312 -2.76 4.53 -8.48
CA HIS A 312 -1.48 4.01 -8.92
C HIS A 312 -1.04 2.78 -8.12
N GLY A 313 -0.70 1.70 -8.82
CA GLY A 313 -0.01 0.56 -8.22
C GLY A 313 1.43 0.93 -7.87
N ARG A 314 1.81 0.79 -6.60
CA ARG A 314 3.17 1.02 -6.11
C ARG A 314 3.64 -0.13 -5.25
N THR A 315 4.96 -0.21 -5.10
CA THR A 315 5.64 -1.23 -4.31
C THR A 315 6.31 -0.70 -3.05
N TRP A 316 5.77 0.36 -2.50
CA TRP A 316 6.25 0.97 -1.27
C TRP A 316 5.99 0.07 -0.06
N ASP A 317 6.91 0.08 0.90
CA ASP A 317 6.82 -0.74 2.11
C ASP A 317 5.59 -0.44 2.97
N THR A 318 5.23 0.84 3.03
CA THR A 318 4.02 1.30 3.72
C THR A 318 2.75 0.63 3.17
N LEU A 319 2.78 0.21 1.90
CA LEU A 319 1.68 -0.48 1.23
C LEU A 319 1.81 -2.01 1.30
N LYS A 320 3.01 -2.55 1.57
CA LYS A 320 3.34 -3.99 1.60
C LYS A 320 3.13 -4.65 2.98
N LEU A 321 2.13 -4.23 3.74
CA LEU A 321 1.87 -4.82 5.05
C LEU A 321 1.09 -6.14 4.91
N SER A 322 1.69 -7.23 5.38
CA SER A 322 1.09 -8.56 5.30
C SER A 322 -0.25 -8.60 6.04
N GLY A 323 -1.33 -8.91 5.32
CA GLY A 323 -2.66 -9.07 5.90
C GLY A 323 -3.47 -7.79 6.08
N ILE A 324 -2.91 -6.60 5.81
CA ILE A 324 -3.57 -5.30 6.00
C ILE A 324 -3.69 -4.59 4.64
N PRO A 325 -4.91 -4.43 4.08
CA PRO A 325 -5.12 -3.56 2.93
C PRO A 325 -4.66 -2.15 3.26
N SER A 326 -3.75 -1.61 2.45
CA SER A 326 -3.08 -0.32 2.72
C SER A 326 -3.20 0.61 1.52
N VAL A 327 -3.54 1.88 1.78
CA VAL A 327 -3.68 2.93 0.77
C VAL A 327 -2.87 4.15 1.19
N GLY A 328 -2.04 4.65 0.28
CA GLY A 328 -1.38 5.96 0.42
C GLY A 328 -2.19 7.03 -0.29
N LEU A 329 -2.38 8.18 0.35
CA LEU A 329 -3.09 9.32 -0.22
C LEU A 329 -2.17 10.55 -0.22
N ASP A 330 -1.91 11.08 -1.41
CA ASP A 330 -1.29 12.40 -1.58
C ASP A 330 -2.40 13.42 -1.72
N LEU A 331 -2.49 14.31 -0.73
CA LEU A 331 -3.59 15.26 -0.54
C LEU A 331 -3.39 16.59 -1.30
N GLY A 332 -2.28 16.74 -2.03
CA GLY A 332 -1.91 17.95 -2.77
C GLY A 332 -0.42 18.25 -2.70
N TYR A 333 0.02 19.20 -3.52
CA TYR A 333 1.40 19.68 -3.55
C TYR A 333 1.57 20.94 -2.71
N LEU A 334 2.31 20.88 -1.59
CA LEU A 334 2.57 22.08 -0.76
C LEU A 334 3.50 23.09 -1.45
N SER A 335 4.21 22.67 -2.50
CA SER A 335 4.99 23.54 -3.38
C SER A 335 4.14 24.25 -4.44
N ASN A 336 2.88 23.88 -4.62
CA ASN A 336 1.95 24.56 -5.51
C ASN A 336 1.10 25.57 -4.74
N ARG A 337 0.89 26.75 -5.33
CA ARG A 337 0.15 27.83 -4.67
C ARG A 337 -1.32 27.46 -4.42
N ASP A 338 -2.02 26.96 -5.42
CA ASP A 338 -3.46 26.73 -5.35
C ASP A 338 -3.79 25.59 -4.38
N ASP A 339 -3.03 24.48 -4.46
CA ASP A 339 -3.14 23.36 -3.51
C ASP A 339 -2.82 23.81 -2.08
N ALA A 340 -1.73 24.56 -1.88
CA ALA A 340 -1.34 25.05 -0.56
C ALA A 340 -2.37 26.03 0.04
N GLU A 341 -2.94 26.93 -0.75
CA GLU A 341 -3.96 27.88 -0.30
C GLU A 341 -5.27 27.18 0.10
N ARG A 342 -5.65 26.11 -0.60
CA ARG A 342 -6.80 25.27 -0.23
C ARG A 342 -6.50 24.48 1.04
N LEU A 343 -5.35 23.78 1.12
CA LEU A 343 -4.96 22.98 2.28
C LEU A 343 -4.68 23.83 3.53
N ALA A 344 -4.37 25.12 3.37
CA ALA A 344 -4.26 26.07 4.48
C ALA A 344 -5.60 26.34 5.18
N ASP A 345 -6.74 26.09 4.51
CA ASP A 345 -8.09 26.30 5.04
C ASP A 345 -8.59 25.08 5.85
N PRO A 346 -8.86 25.23 7.17
CA PRO A 346 -9.43 24.16 7.98
C PRO A 346 -10.80 23.64 7.48
N VAL A 347 -11.61 24.48 6.83
CA VAL A 347 -12.90 24.06 6.27
C VAL A 347 -12.69 23.12 5.09
N PHE A 348 -11.68 23.43 4.26
CA PHE A 348 -11.27 22.54 3.18
C PHE A 348 -10.72 21.21 3.73
N ARG A 349 -9.87 21.26 4.77
CA ARG A 349 -9.38 20.04 5.44
C ARG A 349 -10.50 19.21 6.06
N GLN A 350 -11.58 19.82 6.54
CA GLN A 350 -12.77 19.09 6.97
C GLN A 350 -13.46 18.37 5.80
N THR A 351 -13.59 19.04 4.65
CA THR A 351 -14.15 18.42 3.43
C THR A 351 -13.33 17.21 2.97
N VAL A 352 -11.99 17.31 3.05
CA VAL A 352 -11.08 16.18 2.77
C VAL A 352 -11.32 15.03 3.75
N ALA A 353 -11.43 15.31 5.05
CA ALA A 353 -11.69 14.29 6.07
C ALA A 353 -13.04 13.58 5.85
N ASP A 354 -14.11 14.33 5.56
CA ASP A 354 -15.43 13.77 5.26
C ASP A 354 -15.39 12.87 4.03
N SER A 355 -14.67 13.30 2.99
CA SER A 355 -14.47 12.52 1.75
C SER A 355 -13.77 11.19 2.02
N ILE A 356 -12.74 11.19 2.89
CA ILE A 356 -12.03 9.97 3.29
C ILE A 356 -12.98 9.02 4.01
N VAL A 357 -13.73 9.50 5.00
CA VAL A 357 -14.65 8.66 5.79
C VAL A 357 -15.75 8.07 4.92
N ILE A 358 -16.32 8.85 4.01
CA ILE A 358 -17.31 8.38 3.04
C ILE A 358 -16.71 7.32 2.12
N GLY A 359 -15.49 7.53 1.62
CA GLY A 359 -14.78 6.53 0.82
C GLY A 359 -14.55 5.21 1.57
N ILE A 360 -14.21 5.27 2.86
CA ILE A 360 -14.09 4.07 3.72
C ILE A 360 -15.46 3.42 3.93
N GLN A 361 -16.52 4.18 4.22
CA GLN A 361 -17.87 3.64 4.38
C GLN A 361 -18.29 2.88 3.11
N ARG A 362 -18.11 3.48 1.94
CA ARG A 362 -18.44 2.88 0.63
C ARG A 362 -17.66 1.60 0.34
N LEU A 363 -16.45 1.46 0.89
CA LEU A 363 -15.67 0.22 0.77
C LEU A 363 -16.40 -0.98 1.39
N TYR A 364 -17.28 -0.74 2.36
CA TYR A 364 -17.97 -1.78 3.10
C TYR A 364 -19.47 -1.84 2.87
N LEU A 365 -20.01 -1.01 1.97
CA LEU A 365 -21.39 -1.14 1.50
C LEU A 365 -21.51 -2.32 0.53
N LEU A 366 -22.66 -2.99 0.54
CA LEU A 366 -23.02 -3.94 -0.52
C LEU A 366 -23.19 -3.20 -1.84
N GLU A 367 -22.97 -3.85 -2.99
CA GLU A 367 -23.07 -3.19 -4.30
C GLU A 367 -24.47 -2.63 -4.59
N GLU A 368 -25.51 -3.20 -3.97
CA GLU A 368 -26.90 -2.72 -4.06
C GLU A 368 -27.15 -1.47 -3.18
N GLU A 369 -26.30 -1.25 -2.17
CA GLU A 369 -26.39 -0.12 -1.24
C GLU A 369 -25.42 1.02 -1.60
N ASP A 370 -24.42 0.75 -2.45
CA ASP A 370 -23.45 1.74 -2.92
C ASP A 370 -24.13 2.80 -3.81
N GLN A 371 -23.98 4.05 -3.41
CA GLN A 371 -24.55 5.19 -4.13
C GLN A 371 -23.56 5.74 -5.18
N PRO A 372 -24.03 6.48 -6.19
CA PRO A 372 -23.15 7.20 -7.10
C PRO A 372 -22.14 8.09 -6.35
N THR A 373 -20.93 8.23 -6.90
CA THR A 373 -19.89 9.07 -6.25
C THR A 373 -20.39 10.49 -6.00
N GLY A 374 -20.14 10.99 -4.80
CA GLY A 374 -20.47 12.35 -4.38
C GLY A 374 -21.91 12.55 -3.91
N THR A 375 -22.77 11.52 -3.91
CA THR A 375 -24.17 11.67 -3.47
C THR A 375 -24.39 11.30 -2.00
N LEU A 376 -23.50 10.50 -1.39
CA LEU A 376 -23.62 10.08 0.01
C LEU A 376 -23.19 11.22 0.95
N ALA A 377 -24.08 11.76 1.79
CA ALA A 377 -23.69 12.75 2.78
C ALA A 377 -23.07 12.10 4.03
N LEU A 378 -22.37 12.87 4.86
CA LEU A 378 -21.91 12.37 6.16
C LEU A 378 -23.08 11.90 7.04
N ASP A 379 -24.24 12.59 6.94
CA ASP A 379 -25.47 12.19 7.62
C ASP A 379 -26.00 10.83 7.14
N ASP A 380 -25.76 10.44 5.89
CA ASP A 380 -26.15 9.12 5.38
C ASP A 380 -25.25 8.01 5.96
N VAL A 381 -24.00 8.32 6.33
CA VAL A 381 -23.12 7.37 7.05
C VAL A 381 -23.76 6.96 8.38
N SER A 382 -24.48 7.88 9.05
CA SER A 382 -25.18 7.57 10.31
C SER A 382 -26.30 6.53 10.14
N ARG A 383 -26.97 6.49 8.99
CA ARG A 383 -28.03 5.51 8.70
C ARG A 383 -27.49 4.08 8.66
N PHE A 384 -26.27 3.92 8.16
CA PHE A 384 -25.57 2.63 8.15
C PHE A 384 -24.91 2.30 9.50
N ASN A 385 -24.87 3.26 10.44
CA ASN A 385 -24.17 3.14 11.72
C ASN A 385 -25.03 3.69 12.90
N PRO A 386 -26.24 3.18 13.16
CA PRO A 386 -27.18 3.75 14.13
C PRO A 386 -26.65 3.64 15.56
N VAL A 387 -26.43 4.76 16.26
CA VAL A 387 -25.98 4.77 17.67
C VAL A 387 -26.98 3.99 18.52
N ASP A 388 -26.53 2.98 19.26
CA ASP A 388 -27.40 2.28 20.20
C ASP A 388 -27.82 3.26 21.30
N GLU A 389 -29.13 3.44 21.51
CA GLU A 389 -29.62 4.12 22.71
C GLU A 389 -29.14 3.34 23.94
N PRO A 390 -28.68 4.02 25.00
CA PRO A 390 -28.32 3.34 26.25
C PRO A 390 -29.50 2.50 26.73
N ALA A 391 -29.22 1.28 27.18
CA ALA A 391 -30.19 0.23 27.53
C ALA A 391 -31.18 0.59 28.67
N GLU A 392 -31.21 1.84 29.15
CA GLU A 392 -32.05 2.31 30.24
C GLU A 392 -33.46 2.77 29.83
N GLN A 393 -33.80 2.81 28.53
CA GLN A 393 -35.16 3.18 28.08
C GLN A 393 -36.03 2.02 27.57
N ARG A 394 -35.59 0.76 27.71
CA ARG A 394 -36.43 -0.42 27.39
C ARG A 394 -37.24 -0.99 28.57
N VAL A 395 -37.38 -0.25 29.67
CA VAL A 395 -38.30 -0.60 30.75
C VAL A 395 -39.32 0.54 30.92
N GLY A 396 -40.45 0.43 30.22
CA GLY A 396 -41.53 1.41 30.36
C GLY A 396 -42.64 1.24 29.34
N GLY A 397 -43.37 0.13 29.41
CA GLY A 397 -44.58 -0.05 28.60
C GLY A 397 -45.13 -1.47 28.71
N LEU A 398 -45.79 -1.75 29.83
CA LEU A 398 -46.75 -2.84 29.97
C LEU A 398 -47.98 -2.57 29.10
#